data_AF-A0A510V3A7-F1
#
_entry.id   AF-A0A510V3A7-F1
#
_cell.length_a   1.000
_cell.length_b   1.000
_cell.length_c   1.000
_cell.angle_alpha   90.00
_cell.angle_beta   90.00
_cell.angle_gamma   90.00
#
_symmetry.space_group_name_H-M   'P 1'
#
loop_
_entity.id
_entity.type
_entity.pdbx_description
1 polymer ?
#
loop_
_entity_poly.entity_id
_entity_poly.type
_entity_poly.pdbx_seq_one_letter_code
_entity_poly.pdbx_strand_id
1 'polypeptide(L)'
;MVDGSRLQYDVHRDRARKAIARQKDATEREREARATRDAEILAMLATPGASLGSVAADVGLSKSMVAYIDRTARASFDSAEQARAYLAQHAEA
;
A
#
# COMPACT_ATOMS: atom_id res chain seq x y z
N MET A 1 -16.61 50.63 -7.18
CA MET A 1 -16.71 49.49 -8.13
C MET A 1 -15.86 48.36 -7.58
N VAL A 2 -16.45 47.20 -7.31
CA VAL A 2 -15.68 46.00 -6.90
C VAL A 2 -15.11 45.38 -8.17
N ASP A 3 -13.79 45.20 -8.20
CA ASP A 3 -13.08 44.66 -9.36
C ASP A 3 -13.46 43.19 -9.57
N GLY A 4 -14.27 42.93 -10.61
CA GLY A 4 -14.81 41.59 -10.92
C GLY A 4 -13.74 40.53 -11.12
N SER A 5 -12.52 40.94 -11.48
CA SER A 5 -11.33 40.12 -11.64
C SER A 5 -10.93 39.43 -10.33
N ARG A 6 -11.01 40.16 -9.20
CA ARG A 6 -10.62 39.67 -7.88
C ARG A 6 -11.64 38.67 -7.31
N LEU A 7 -12.93 38.92 -7.58
CA LEU A 7 -14.02 38.03 -7.17
C LEU A 7 -13.93 36.66 -7.86
N GLN A 8 -13.61 36.63 -9.16
CA GLN A 8 -13.45 35.38 -9.90
C GLN A 8 -12.25 34.57 -9.39
N TYR A 9 -11.12 35.21 -9.12
CA TYR A 9 -9.93 34.54 -8.58
C TYR A 9 -10.21 33.83 -7.25
N ASP A 10 -10.90 34.50 -6.32
CA ASP A 10 -11.21 33.92 -5.01
C ASP A 10 -12.15 32.72 -5.11
N VAL A 11 -13.15 32.77 -6.01
CA VAL A 11 -14.06 31.65 -6.29
C VAL A 11 -13.30 30.47 -6.91
N HIS A 12 -12.40 30.71 -7.86
CA HIS A 12 -11.58 29.67 -8.46
C HIS A 12 -10.64 29.02 -7.44
N ARG A 13 -10.04 29.82 -6.55
CA ARG A 13 -9.16 29.34 -5.48
C ARG A 13 -9.91 28.48 -4.46
N ASP A 14 -11.10 28.88 -4.04
CA ASP A 14 -11.94 28.10 -3.12
C ASP A 14 -12.39 26.76 -3.76
N ARG A 15 -12.75 26.78 -5.04
CA ARG A 15 -13.09 25.57 -5.81
C ARG A 15 -11.91 24.60 -5.91
N ALA A 16 -10.70 25.11 -6.17
CA ALA A 16 -9.50 24.30 -6.23
C ALA A 16 -9.17 23.65 -4.87
N ARG A 17 -9.28 24.40 -3.77
CA ARG A 17 -9.09 23.86 -2.40
C ARG A 17 -10.07 22.74 -2.08
N LYS A 18 -11.35 22.93 -2.42
CA LYS A 18 -12.39 21.90 -2.24
C LYS A 18 -12.12 20.66 -3.08
N ALA A 19 -11.61 20.80 -4.30
CA ALA A 19 -11.23 19.66 -5.14
C ALA A 19 -10.06 18.87 -4.55
N ILE A 20 -9.02 19.56 -4.07
CA ILE A 20 -7.86 18.93 -3.40
C ILE A 20 -8.29 18.20 -2.13
N ALA A 21 -9.15 18.81 -1.31
CA ALA A 21 -9.68 18.18 -0.10
C ALA A 21 -10.41 16.86 -0.43
N ARG A 22 -11.32 16.87 -1.42
CA ARG A 22 -12.03 15.65 -1.85
C ARG A 22 -11.08 14.59 -2.40
N GLN A 23 -10.06 14.99 -3.15
CA GLN A 23 -9.07 14.05 -3.68
C GLN A 23 -8.25 13.42 -2.55
N LYS A 24 -7.86 14.21 -1.55
CA LYS A 24 -7.17 13.72 -0.37
C LYS A 24 -8.05 12.73 0.41
N ASP A 25 -9.30 13.08 0.67
CA ASP A 25 -10.26 12.20 1.37
C ASP A 25 -10.47 10.88 0.60
N ALA A 26 -10.58 10.94 -0.74
CA ALA A 26 -10.69 9.75 -1.57
C ALA A 26 -9.43 8.87 -1.49
N THR A 27 -8.25 9.50 -1.54
CA THR A 27 -6.96 8.80 -1.43
C THR A 27 -6.80 8.16 -0.04
N GLU A 28 -7.23 8.84 1.02
CA GLU A 28 -7.19 8.31 2.38
C GLU A 28 -8.13 7.11 2.52
N ARG A 29 -9.36 7.19 2.00
CA ARG A 29 -10.29 6.06 1.97
C ARG A 29 -9.75 4.87 1.18
N GLU A 30 -9.11 5.11 0.03
CA GLU A 30 -8.46 4.05 -0.76
C GLU A 30 -7.31 3.40 0.01
N ARG A 31 -6.52 4.18 0.74
CA ARG A 31 -5.45 3.66 1.61
C ARG A 31 -6.00 2.81 2.74
N GLU A 32 -7.05 3.27 3.41
CA GLU A 32 -7.73 2.52 4.48
C GLU A 32 -8.31 1.21 3.95
N ALA A 33 -9.06 1.27 2.84
CA ALA A 33 -9.64 0.08 2.21
C ALA A 33 -8.56 -0.93 1.80
N ARG A 34 -7.41 -0.45 1.30
CA ARG A 34 -6.26 -1.31 0.99
C ARG A 34 -5.68 -1.95 2.24
N ALA A 35 -5.47 -1.18 3.30
CA ALA A 35 -4.92 -1.70 4.56
C ALA A 35 -5.84 -2.77 5.18
N THR A 36 -7.17 -2.58 5.13
CA THR A 36 -8.14 -3.59 5.57
C THR A 36 -8.04 -4.86 4.75
N ARG A 37 -8.00 -4.74 3.41
CA ARG A 37 -7.88 -5.89 2.52
C ARG A 37 -6.58 -6.66 2.72
N ASP A 38 -5.47 -5.95 2.92
CA ASP A 38 -4.17 -6.56 3.21
C ASP A 38 -4.21 -7.32 4.56
N ALA A 39 -4.86 -6.76 5.58
CA ALA A 39 -5.04 -7.42 6.87
C ALA A 39 -5.90 -8.71 6.77
N GLU A 40 -6.95 -8.69 5.96
CA GLU A 40 -7.78 -9.87 5.68
C GLU A 40 -6.96 -10.99 5.00
N ILE A 41 -6.17 -10.64 3.98
CA ILE A 41 -5.28 -11.60 3.29
C ILE A 41 -4.29 -12.21 4.27
N LEU A 42 -3.68 -11.39 5.15
CA LEU A 42 -2.75 -11.88 6.17
C LEU A 42 -3.43 -12.82 7.18
N ALA A 43 -4.67 -12.52 7.59
CA ALA A 43 -5.44 -13.40 8.45
C ALA A 43 -5.76 -14.75 7.78
N MET A 44 -6.09 -14.74 6.49
CA MET A 44 -6.29 -15.97 5.72
C MET A 44 -5.00 -16.80 5.64
N LEU A 45 -3.85 -16.17 5.39
CA LEU A 45 -2.54 -16.84 5.33
C LEU A 45 -2.08 -17.39 6.69
N ALA A 46 -2.55 -16.82 7.80
CA ALA A 46 -2.27 -17.32 9.14
C ALA A 46 -3.02 -18.63 9.46
N THR A 47 -3.99 -19.02 8.63
CA THR A 47 -4.73 -20.28 8.81
C THR A 47 -3.81 -21.48 8.54
N PRO A 48 -3.74 -22.49 9.44
CA PRO A 48 -2.91 -23.67 9.23
C PRO A 48 -3.23 -24.37 7.90
N GLY A 49 -2.19 -24.60 7.09
CA GLY A 49 -2.32 -25.23 5.78
C GLY A 49 -2.75 -24.29 4.65
N ALA A 50 -3.01 -23.01 4.91
CA ALA A 50 -3.24 -22.04 3.87
C ALA A 50 -1.95 -21.80 3.05
N SER A 51 -2.11 -21.72 1.73
CA SER A 51 -1.03 -21.37 0.81
C SER A 51 -1.31 -20.01 0.18
N LEU A 52 -0.24 -19.32 -0.26
CA LEU A 52 -0.40 -18.09 -1.03
C LEU A 52 -1.27 -18.32 -2.28
N GLY A 53 -1.16 -19.49 -2.91
CA GLY A 53 -1.95 -19.85 -4.08
C GLY A 53 -3.44 -20.01 -3.79
N SER A 54 -3.81 -20.64 -2.66
CA SER A 54 -5.22 -20.81 -2.27
C SER A 54 -5.85 -19.48 -1.87
N VAL A 55 -5.17 -18.68 -1.03
CA VAL A 55 -5.67 -17.36 -0.63
C VAL A 55 -5.77 -16.43 -1.84
N ALA A 56 -4.80 -16.47 -2.75
CA ALA A 56 -4.83 -15.69 -3.99
C ALA A 56 -6.03 -16.05 -4.88
N ALA A 57 -6.42 -17.33 -4.96
CA ALA A 57 -7.60 -17.74 -5.70
C ALA A 57 -8.88 -17.16 -5.06
N ASP A 58 -8.98 -17.19 -3.73
CA ASP A 58 -10.15 -16.70 -3.00
C ASP A 58 -10.34 -15.19 -3.14
N VAL A 59 -9.24 -14.42 -3.11
CA VAL A 59 -9.29 -12.95 -3.25
C VAL A 59 -9.16 -12.45 -4.69
N GLY A 60 -9.12 -13.36 -5.67
CA GLY A 60 -9.09 -13.05 -7.10
C GLY A 60 -7.78 -12.43 -7.61
N LEU A 61 -6.64 -12.77 -7.01
CA LEU A 61 -5.33 -12.32 -7.48
C LEU A 61 -4.92 -13.06 -8.76
N SER A 62 -4.32 -12.32 -9.70
CA SER A 62 -3.80 -12.90 -10.93
C SER A 62 -2.53 -13.72 -10.67
N LYS A 63 -2.27 -14.71 -11.53
CA LYS A 63 -1.06 -15.54 -11.47
C LYS A 63 0.24 -14.71 -11.52
N SER A 64 0.25 -13.64 -12.31
CA SER A 64 1.41 -12.73 -12.40
C SER A 64 1.65 -11.99 -11.08
N MET A 65 0.58 -11.58 -10.40
CA MET A 65 0.67 -10.93 -9.10
C MET A 65 1.16 -11.90 -8.02
N VAL A 66 0.69 -13.15 -8.02
CA VAL A 66 1.18 -14.19 -7.11
C VAL A 66 2.68 -14.44 -7.32
N ALA A 67 3.12 -14.58 -8.57
CA ALA A 67 4.53 -14.78 -8.91
C ALA A 67 5.40 -13.58 -8.49
N TYR A 68 4.88 -12.36 -8.62
CA TYR A 68 5.56 -11.16 -8.14
C TYR A 68 5.72 -11.15 -6.62
N ILE A 69 4.65 -11.48 -5.87
CA ILE A 69 4.68 -11.54 -4.40
C ILE A 69 5.67 -12.60 -3.93
N ASP A 70 5.64 -13.81 -4.51
CA ASP A 70 6.56 -14.90 -4.17
C ASP A 70 8.03 -14.50 -4.42
N ARG A 71 8.34 -13.90 -5.58
CA ARG A 71 9.69 -13.41 -5.88
C ARG A 71 10.15 -12.35 -4.88
N THR A 72 9.27 -11.41 -4.53
CA THR A 72 9.59 -10.30 -3.61
C THR A 72 9.80 -10.81 -2.19
N ALA A 73 9.01 -11.78 -1.76
CA ALA A 73 9.16 -12.43 -0.47
C ALA A 73 10.52 -13.16 -0.37
N ARG A 74 10.89 -13.95 -1.39
CA ARG A 74 12.19 -14.64 -1.44
C ARG A 74 13.36 -13.67 -1.35
N ALA A 75 13.36 -12.59 -2.14
CA ALA A 75 14.40 -11.58 -2.08
C ALA A 75 14.51 -10.91 -0.70
N SER A 76 13.38 -10.76 0.00
CA SER A 76 13.36 -10.20 1.36
C SER A 76 13.94 -11.19 2.37
N PHE A 77 13.66 -12.49 2.23
CA PHE A 77 14.27 -13.52 3.08
C PHE A 77 15.78 -13.61 2.86
N ASP A 78 16.22 -13.64 1.60
CA ASP A 78 17.65 -13.69 1.26
C ASP A 78 18.41 -12.50 1.85
N SER A 79 17.83 -11.29 1.77
CA SER A 79 18.46 -10.09 2.34
C SER A 79 18.46 -10.09 3.87
N ALA A 80 17.40 -10.59 4.52
CA ALA A 80 17.37 -10.76 5.96
C ALA A 80 18.38 -11.81 6.45
N GLU A 81 18.57 -12.90 5.70
CA GLU A 81 19.57 -13.92 5.98
C GLU A 81 20.99 -13.36 5.86
N GLN A 82 21.27 -12.60 4.79
CA GLN A 82 22.54 -11.90 4.63
C GLN A 82 22.81 -10.91 5.77
N ALA A 83 21.80 -10.15 6.20
CA ALA A 83 21.92 -9.24 7.32
C ALA A 83 22.23 -9.97 8.64
N ARG A 84 21.59 -11.13 8.90
CA ARG A 84 21.90 -11.97 10.06
C ARG A 84 23.30 -12.54 10.00
N ALA A 85 23.73 -13.01 8.83
CA ALA A 85 25.08 -13.55 8.63
C ALA A 85 26.15 -12.46 8.86
N TYR A 86 25.90 -11.25 8.37
CA TYR A 86 26.76 -10.09 8.60
C TYR A 86 26.87 -9.76 10.10
N LEU A 87 25.73 -9.66 10.80
CA LEU A 87 25.72 -9.39 12.25
C LEU A 87 26.39 -10.50 13.07
N ALA A 88 26.25 -11.77 12.68
CA ALA A 88 26.92 -12.89 13.34
C ALA A 88 28.45 -12.83 13.19
N GLN A 89 28.95 -12.31 12.06
CA GLN A 89 30.38 -12.11 11.81
C GLN A 89 30.93 -10.84 12.48
N HIS A 90 30.06 -9.89 12.82
CA HIS A 90 30.39 -8.58 13.39
C HIS A 90 29.67 -8.33 14.73
N ALA A 91 29.58 -9.36 15.58
CA ALA A 91 28.79 -9.33 16.82
C ALA A 91 29.37 -8.41 17.93
N GLU A 92 30.57 -7.85 17.74
CA GLU A 92 31.29 -7.01 18.72
C GLU A 92 31.46 -5.53 18.30
N ALA A 93 30.71 -5.03 17.31
CA ALA A 93 30.77 -3.62 16.88
C ALA A 93 29.94 -2.67 17.77
#